data_AF-A0A820H852-F1
#
_entry.id   AF-A0A820H852-F1
#
_cell.length_a   1.000
_cell.length_b   1.000
_cell.length_c   1.000
_cell.angle_alpha   90.00
_cell.angle_beta   90.00
_cell.angle_gamma   90.00
#
_symmetry.space_group_name_H-M   'P 1'
#
loop_
_entity.id
_entity.type
_entity.pdbx_description
1 polymer ?
#
loop_
_entity_poly.entity_id
_entity_poly.type
_entity_poly.pdbx_seq_one_letter_code
_entity_poly.pdbx_strand_id
1 'polypeptide(L)'
;VKLGLDQFLSSKDKNILTFNVGGEIITNHRSTFTQVINSTFNTSSLPSKTINSDVFLDYNPKLYQDLINQLREIPSKNIRYFEPTLSKDTKSFKRMLTDLNLSGQTYSPVKIDKNTKWINNGSTIIGGHGKGDGLAQLDWPESIYIDDDDHKIYISDSNNHRIVELKFDSTIGQIVAGGNGQGNRIDQLDYPADVIVDKKNDSLIICDSRNRRVVRWCRQDTTHGQTIIFDIDCYGLAIDNNGDLYVSDLVKNEVRRWKIGDTNSILVAGGHGEGHNLHQLYLPTSIFVDQDHTVYVSDEKNHRVMKWMKNAKEGIVVAGGHGKGNSSNQLSYPRGVVVDHSGNIYVADSRNQRIMRWSKGSEEGS
;
A
#
# COMPACT_ATOMS: atom_id res chain seq x y z
N VAL A 1 -22.11 -21.32 1.47
CA VAL A 1 -21.73 -20.36 2.53
C VAL A 1 -22.45 -19.07 2.24
N LYS A 2 -23.23 -18.55 3.20
CA LYS A 2 -23.90 -17.23 3.11
C LYS A 2 -22.79 -16.18 3.00
N LEU A 3 -22.58 -15.61 1.82
CA LEU A 3 -21.71 -14.46 1.65
C LEU A 3 -22.58 -13.22 1.79
N GLY A 4 -22.22 -12.37 2.76
CA GLY A 4 -22.99 -11.20 3.17
C GLY A 4 -23.07 -10.13 2.09
N LEU A 5 -23.96 -9.17 2.31
CA LEU A 5 -24.20 -7.98 1.48
C LEU A 5 -22.98 -7.04 1.34
N ASP A 6 -21.81 -7.42 1.85
CA ASP A 6 -20.66 -6.53 2.08
C ASP A 6 -19.66 -6.51 0.91
N GLN A 7 -20.02 -7.05 -0.27
CA GLN A 7 -19.21 -6.92 -1.49
C GLN A 7 -19.64 -5.78 -2.42
N PHE A 8 -20.54 -4.91 -1.97
CA PHE A 8 -20.89 -3.68 -2.68
C PHE A 8 -20.15 -2.48 -2.10
N LEU A 9 -19.17 -1.96 -2.83
CA LEU A 9 -18.70 -0.60 -2.60
C LEU A 9 -19.77 0.34 -3.15
N SER A 10 -20.51 1.01 -2.27
CA SER A 10 -21.49 2.00 -2.70
C SER A 10 -20.78 3.17 -3.38
N SER A 11 -21.02 3.35 -4.67
CA SER A 11 -20.66 4.58 -5.37
C SER A 11 -21.62 5.71 -4.96
N LYS A 12 -21.10 6.91 -4.64
CA LYS A 12 -21.93 8.12 -4.45
C LYS A 12 -22.66 8.52 -5.74
N ASP A 13 -22.17 8.10 -6.90
CA ASP A 13 -22.82 8.26 -8.19
C ASP A 13 -23.66 7.02 -8.53
N LYS A 14 -24.98 7.21 -8.60
CA LYS A 14 -25.96 6.15 -8.90
C LYS A 14 -25.73 5.50 -10.27
N ASN A 15 -25.01 6.16 -11.16
CA ASN A 15 -24.74 5.68 -12.51
C ASN A 15 -23.47 4.82 -12.61
N ILE A 16 -22.72 4.66 -11.52
CA ILE A 16 -21.46 3.90 -11.50
C ILE A 16 -21.66 2.64 -10.64
N LEU A 17 -21.11 1.52 -11.12
CA LEU A 17 -21.05 0.24 -10.42
C LEU A 17 -19.59 -0.16 -10.20
N THR A 18 -19.30 -0.66 -9.01
CA THR A 18 -17.99 -1.19 -8.61
C THR A 18 -18.15 -2.63 -8.17
N PHE A 19 -17.31 -3.51 -8.71
CA PHE A 19 -17.27 -4.94 -8.40
C PHE A 19 -15.87 -5.33 -7.93
N ASN A 20 -15.77 -6.30 -7.03
CA ASN A 20 -14.53 -7.01 -6.75
C ASN A 20 -14.62 -8.39 -7.38
N VAL A 21 -13.75 -8.69 -8.34
CA VAL A 21 -13.72 -9.96 -9.07
C VAL A 21 -12.32 -10.56 -8.92
N GLY A 22 -12.20 -11.61 -8.11
CA GLY A 22 -10.93 -12.31 -7.91
C GLY A 22 -9.81 -11.46 -7.31
N GLY A 23 -10.14 -10.41 -6.55
CA GLY A 23 -9.17 -9.47 -5.97
C GLY A 23 -8.91 -8.22 -6.82
N GLU A 24 -9.49 -8.12 -8.01
CA GLU A 24 -9.45 -6.90 -8.83
C GLU A 24 -10.74 -6.10 -8.70
N ILE A 25 -10.61 -4.79 -8.41
CA ILE A 25 -11.74 -3.88 -8.32
C ILE A 25 -12.04 -3.28 -9.70
N ILE A 26 -13.22 -3.57 -10.24
CA ILE A 26 -13.70 -3.09 -11.54
C ILE A 26 -14.80 -2.07 -11.32
N THR A 27 -14.58 -0.82 -11.73
CA THR A 27 -15.57 0.25 -11.66
C THR A 27 -15.95 0.74 -13.06
N ASN A 28 -17.24 0.78 -13.41
CA ASN A 28 -17.70 1.31 -14.70
C ASN A 28 -19.12 1.89 -14.63
N HIS A 29 -19.54 2.62 -15.67
CA HIS A 29 -20.88 3.15 -15.81
C HIS A 29 -21.90 2.02 -16.02
N ARG A 30 -23.09 2.12 -15.41
CA ARG A 30 -24.18 1.14 -15.49
C ARG A 30 -24.57 0.79 -16.92
N SER A 31 -24.56 1.78 -17.82
CA SER A 31 -24.90 1.55 -19.23
C SER A 31 -23.90 0.64 -19.94
N THR A 32 -22.62 0.72 -19.59
CA THR A 32 -21.56 -0.12 -20.16
C THR A 32 -21.77 -1.58 -19.77
N PHE A 33 -22.03 -1.84 -18.48
CA PHE A 33 -22.37 -3.17 -18.01
C PHE A 33 -23.65 -3.71 -18.66
N THR A 34 -24.66 -2.86 -18.80
CA THR A 34 -25.92 -3.23 -19.47
C THR A 34 -25.69 -3.62 -20.93
N GLN A 35 -24.82 -2.90 -21.65
CA GLN A 35 -24.44 -3.23 -23.02
C GLN A 35 -23.66 -4.55 -23.12
N VAL A 36 -22.72 -4.80 -22.21
CA VAL A 36 -21.95 -6.05 -22.15
C VAL A 36 -22.85 -7.25 -21.83
N ILE A 37 -23.80 -7.10 -20.91
CA ILE A 37 -24.78 -8.14 -20.59
C ILE A 37 -25.64 -8.47 -21.80
N ASN A 38 -26.13 -7.44 -22.51
CA ASN A 38 -26.98 -7.61 -23.69
C ASN A 38 -26.23 -8.15 -24.92
N SER A 39 -24.91 -7.93 -25.02
CA SER A 39 -24.09 -8.48 -26.10
C SER A 39 -23.58 -9.90 -25.82
N THR A 40 -23.44 -10.27 -24.55
CA THR A 40 -22.89 -11.56 -24.11
C THR A 40 -23.99 -12.60 -23.87
N PHE A 41 -25.17 -12.17 -23.43
CA PHE A 41 -26.32 -13.03 -23.15
C PHE A 41 -27.48 -12.66 -24.08
N ASN A 42 -28.11 -13.66 -24.73
CA ASN A 42 -29.26 -13.42 -25.59
C ASN A 42 -30.49 -13.11 -24.72
N THR A 43 -30.72 -11.84 -24.40
CA THR A 43 -31.77 -11.36 -23.47
C THR A 43 -33.13 -11.12 -24.14
N SER A 44 -33.30 -11.53 -25.39
CA SER A 44 -34.48 -11.24 -26.22
C SER A 44 -35.81 -11.84 -25.72
N SER A 45 -35.81 -12.66 -24.67
CA SER A 45 -37.01 -13.24 -24.04
C SER A 45 -37.29 -12.77 -22.60
N LEU A 46 -36.60 -11.73 -22.10
CA LEU A 46 -36.81 -11.24 -20.72
C LEU A 46 -37.90 -10.14 -20.66
N PRO A 47 -38.86 -10.20 -19.71
CA PRO A 47 -39.91 -9.18 -19.59
C PRO A 47 -39.35 -7.82 -19.18
N SER A 48 -39.87 -6.75 -19.79
CA SER A 48 -39.34 -5.37 -19.71
C SER A 48 -39.59 -4.61 -18.39
N LYS A 49 -39.76 -5.30 -17.27
CA LYS A 49 -39.83 -4.66 -15.95
C LYS A 49 -39.10 -5.53 -14.93
N THR A 50 -38.27 -4.88 -14.13
CA THR A 50 -37.44 -5.40 -13.03
C THR A 50 -35.99 -5.74 -13.42
N ILE A 51 -35.16 -4.70 -13.58
CA ILE A 51 -33.74 -4.80 -13.24
C ILE A 51 -33.59 -4.11 -11.88
N ASN A 52 -33.94 -4.84 -10.83
CA ASN A 52 -33.68 -4.44 -9.44
C ASN A 52 -33.44 -5.73 -8.67
N SER A 53 -32.16 -6.07 -8.48
CA SER A 53 -31.54 -7.03 -7.55
C SER A 53 -30.40 -7.79 -8.24
N ASP A 54 -29.21 -7.42 -7.80
CA ASP A 54 -27.96 -8.17 -7.67
C ASP A 54 -27.99 -9.65 -8.08
N VAL A 55 -27.43 -9.96 -9.25
CA VAL A 55 -26.92 -11.29 -9.58
C VAL A 55 -25.73 -11.11 -10.55
N PHE A 56 -24.49 -11.36 -10.11
CA PHE A 56 -23.43 -11.78 -11.02
C PHE A 56 -22.54 -12.85 -10.42
N LEU A 57 -22.29 -13.85 -11.27
CA LEU A 57 -21.58 -15.10 -11.03
C LEU A 57 -20.06 -14.87 -11.06
N ASP A 58 -19.36 -15.26 -10.00
CA ASP A 58 -17.95 -15.60 -10.09
C ASP A 58 -17.85 -17.05 -10.59
N TYR A 59 -16.98 -17.31 -11.58
CA TYR A 59 -16.81 -18.65 -12.15
C TYR A 59 -15.92 -19.49 -11.25
N ASN A 60 -16.46 -19.85 -10.08
CA ASN A 60 -15.93 -20.87 -9.21
C ASN A 60 -16.69 -22.18 -9.46
N PRO A 61 -16.06 -23.21 -10.07
CA PRO A 61 -16.73 -24.47 -10.45
C PRO A 61 -17.40 -25.19 -9.28
N LYS A 62 -16.90 -25.00 -8.06
CA LYS A 62 -17.42 -25.60 -6.83
C LYS A 62 -18.69 -24.89 -6.36
N LEU A 63 -18.70 -23.55 -6.41
CA LEU A 63 -19.89 -22.73 -6.14
C LEU A 63 -20.99 -22.95 -7.20
N TYR A 64 -20.60 -23.15 -8.47
CA TYR A 64 -21.55 -23.50 -9.53
C TYR A 64 -22.22 -24.86 -9.26
N GLN A 65 -21.47 -25.87 -8.82
CA GLN A 65 -22.07 -27.16 -8.45
C GLN A 65 -22.90 -27.11 -7.18
N ASP A 66 -22.49 -26.33 -6.18
CA ASP A 66 -23.31 -26.13 -4.98
C ASP A 66 -24.63 -25.43 -5.31
N LEU A 67 -24.62 -24.48 -6.25
CA LEU A 67 -25.82 -23.80 -6.75
C LEU A 67 -26.72 -24.75 -7.57
N ILE A 68 -26.16 -25.55 -8.47
CA ILE A 68 -26.92 -26.56 -9.24
C ILE A 68 -27.58 -27.59 -8.31
N ASN A 69 -26.89 -28.01 -7.26
CA ASN A 69 -27.43 -28.94 -6.27
C ASN A 69 -28.58 -28.33 -5.46
N GLN A 70 -28.46 -27.05 -5.04
CA GLN A 70 -29.53 -26.33 -4.35
C GLN A 70 -30.76 -26.09 -5.24
N LEU A 71 -30.57 -25.88 -6.54
CA LEU A 71 -31.66 -25.65 -7.49
C LEU A 71 -32.42 -26.92 -7.89
N ARG A 72 -31.87 -28.12 -7.61
CA ARG A 72 -32.52 -29.41 -7.86
C ARG A 72 -33.54 -29.82 -6.78
N GLU A 73 -33.51 -29.19 -5.61
CA GLU A 73 -34.44 -29.48 -4.50
C GLU A 73 -35.78 -28.72 -4.60
N ILE A 74 -35.95 -27.88 -5.62
CA ILE A 74 -37.16 -27.06 -5.81
C ILE A 74 -38.18 -27.80 -6.68
N PRO A 75 -39.38 -28.14 -6.17
CA PRO A 75 -40.35 -28.94 -6.90
C PRO A 75 -41.21 -28.06 -7.83
N SER A 76 -40.76 -27.82 -9.06
CA SER A 76 -41.67 -27.51 -10.17
C SER A 76 -41.08 -27.95 -11.51
N LYS A 77 -41.93 -28.61 -12.30
CA LYS A 77 -41.58 -29.39 -13.49
C LYS A 77 -41.22 -28.49 -14.68
N ASN A 78 -40.17 -28.91 -15.39
CA ASN A 78 -39.71 -28.48 -16.72
C ASN A 78 -38.61 -27.40 -16.78
N ILE A 79 -37.45 -27.70 -16.20
CA ILE A 79 -36.20 -27.05 -16.60
C ILE A 79 -35.30 -28.10 -17.28
N ARG A 80 -34.92 -27.86 -18.53
CA ARG A 80 -33.85 -28.63 -19.20
C ARG A 80 -32.53 -27.92 -18.92
N TYR A 81 -31.59 -28.63 -18.31
CA TYR A 81 -30.24 -28.14 -18.04
C TYR A 81 -29.34 -28.47 -19.24
N PHE A 82 -28.57 -27.49 -19.72
CA PHE A 82 -27.46 -27.73 -20.62
C PHE A 82 -26.19 -27.91 -19.79
N GLU A 83 -25.56 -29.08 -19.87
CA GLU A 83 -24.18 -29.23 -19.40
C GLU A 83 -23.27 -28.47 -20.37
N PRO A 84 -22.48 -27.50 -19.92
CA PRO A 84 -21.37 -27.02 -20.72
C PRO A 84 -20.39 -28.19 -20.79
N THR A 85 -20.19 -28.76 -21.98
CA THR A 85 -19.04 -29.62 -22.22
C THR A 85 -17.81 -28.85 -21.77
N LEU A 86 -17.10 -29.38 -20.77
CA LEU A 86 -15.77 -28.90 -20.39
C LEU A 86 -14.89 -28.95 -21.63
N SER A 87 -14.83 -27.84 -22.38
CA SER A 87 -13.75 -27.66 -23.32
C SER A 87 -12.50 -27.48 -22.45
N LYS A 88 -11.57 -28.43 -22.56
CA LYS A 88 -10.21 -28.37 -21.97
C LYS A 88 -9.40 -27.13 -22.38
N ASP A 89 -9.97 -26.28 -23.23
CA ASP A 89 -9.50 -24.95 -23.48
C ASP A 89 -9.96 -24.03 -22.35
N THR A 90 -9.12 -23.88 -21.33
CA THR A 90 -9.07 -22.67 -20.49
C THR A 90 -8.71 -21.50 -21.40
N LYS A 91 -9.68 -21.05 -22.21
CA LYS A 91 -9.63 -19.78 -22.93
C LYS A 91 -9.79 -18.69 -21.88
N SER A 92 -8.62 -18.37 -21.31
CA SER A 92 -8.33 -17.39 -20.28
C SER A 92 -9.25 -16.17 -20.30
N PHE A 93 -9.74 -15.80 -19.12
CA PHE A 93 -10.44 -14.56 -18.80
C PHE A 93 -9.77 -13.30 -19.44
N LYS A 94 -8.44 -13.31 -19.63
CA LYS A 94 -7.73 -12.27 -20.39
C LYS A 94 -8.24 -12.10 -21.82
N ARG A 95 -8.55 -13.19 -22.52
CA ARG A 95 -9.05 -13.15 -23.90
C ARG A 95 -10.48 -12.60 -23.96
N MET A 96 -11.32 -12.91 -22.98
CA MET A 96 -12.66 -12.32 -22.84
C MET A 96 -12.58 -10.80 -22.61
N LEU A 97 -11.66 -10.34 -21.76
CA LEU A 97 -11.39 -8.91 -21.55
C LEU A 97 -10.85 -8.23 -22.82
N THR A 98 -10.05 -8.94 -23.62
CA THR A 98 -9.56 -8.45 -24.92
C THR A 98 -10.65 -8.38 -25.98
N ASP A 99 -11.51 -9.40 -26.07
CA ASP A 99 -12.61 -9.47 -27.04
C ASP A 99 -13.72 -8.46 -26.73
N LEU A 100 -13.90 -8.09 -25.45
CA LEU A 100 -14.77 -6.99 -25.00
C LEU A 100 -14.15 -5.60 -25.13
N ASN A 101 -12.91 -5.49 -25.64
CA ASN A 101 -12.14 -4.24 -25.75
C ASN A 101 -11.93 -3.53 -24.39
N LEU A 102 -11.95 -4.29 -23.29
CA LEU A 102 -11.74 -3.83 -21.91
C LEU A 102 -10.28 -3.98 -21.47
N SER A 103 -9.47 -4.78 -22.17
CA SER A 103 -8.05 -5.05 -21.84
C SER A 103 -7.10 -3.85 -22.04
N GLY A 104 -7.64 -2.66 -22.33
CA GLY A 104 -6.89 -1.40 -22.39
C GLY A 104 -7.39 -0.34 -21.40
N GLN A 105 -8.41 -0.63 -20.58
CA GLN A 105 -8.90 0.28 -19.55
C GLN A 105 -8.56 -0.25 -18.16
N THR A 106 -7.27 -0.31 -17.86
CA THR A 106 -6.83 -0.17 -16.47
C THR A 106 -7.33 1.20 -16.01
N TYR A 107 -8.40 1.24 -15.23
CA TYR A 107 -8.77 2.48 -14.56
C TYR A 107 -7.58 2.86 -13.69
N SER A 108 -7.01 4.02 -14.02
CA SER A 108 -6.03 4.69 -13.19
C SER A 108 -6.57 4.77 -11.76
N PRO A 109 -5.70 4.71 -10.74
CA PRO A 109 -6.09 5.05 -9.37
C PRO A 109 -6.92 6.32 -9.41
N VAL A 110 -7.98 6.39 -8.58
CA VAL A 110 -8.95 7.49 -8.50
C VAL A 110 -8.32 8.74 -9.08
N LYS A 111 -8.75 9.17 -10.27
CA LYS A 111 -8.29 10.42 -10.85
C LYS A 111 -8.79 11.50 -9.91
N ILE A 112 -7.98 11.83 -8.92
CA ILE A 112 -8.07 13.07 -8.17
C ILE A 112 -7.94 14.12 -9.27
N ASP A 113 -9.06 14.77 -9.60
CA ASP A 113 -9.06 15.87 -10.56
C ASP A 113 -7.89 16.79 -10.19
N LYS A 114 -7.14 17.29 -11.16
CA LYS A 114 -6.03 18.21 -10.91
C LYS A 114 -6.48 19.44 -10.11
N ASN A 115 -7.79 19.75 -10.16
CA ASN A 115 -8.43 20.81 -9.42
C ASN A 115 -9.19 20.34 -8.17
N THR A 116 -8.98 19.09 -7.72
CA THR A 116 -9.51 18.61 -6.43
C THR A 116 -8.88 19.47 -5.36
N LYS A 117 -9.65 20.45 -4.90
CA LYS A 117 -9.29 21.23 -3.74
C LYS A 117 -9.58 20.35 -2.53
N TRP A 118 -8.52 19.96 -1.83
CA TRP A 118 -8.67 19.48 -0.47
C TRP A 118 -9.50 20.49 0.30
N ILE A 119 -10.55 20.02 0.97
CA ILE A 119 -11.33 20.89 1.84
C ILE A 119 -10.34 21.32 2.94
N ASN A 120 -10.16 22.62 3.14
CA ASN A 120 -9.26 23.15 4.16
C ASN A 120 -9.94 23.07 5.55
N ASN A 121 -10.29 21.85 5.96
CA ASN A 121 -10.97 21.52 7.20
C ASN A 121 -10.29 20.34 7.92
N GLY A 122 -8.97 20.19 7.72
CA GLY A 122 -8.19 19.14 8.37
C GLY A 122 -8.41 19.14 9.88
N SER A 123 -8.60 17.95 10.44
CA SER A 123 -8.77 17.73 11.87
C SER A 123 -7.63 16.90 12.42
N THR A 124 -7.28 17.14 13.68
CA THR A 124 -6.40 16.25 14.44
C THR A 124 -7.15 14.94 14.71
N ILE A 125 -6.61 13.82 14.24
CA ILE A 125 -7.18 12.49 14.48
C ILE A 125 -6.65 11.85 15.77
N ILE A 126 -5.39 12.11 16.17
CA ILE A 126 -4.80 11.67 17.44
C ILE A 126 -3.68 12.65 17.83
N GLY A 127 -3.44 12.82 19.13
CA GLY A 127 -2.44 13.77 19.64
C GLY A 127 -2.97 15.21 19.69
N GLY A 128 -2.06 16.19 19.60
CA GLY A 128 -2.42 17.62 19.60
C GLY A 128 -2.70 18.26 20.97
N HIS A 129 -2.70 17.48 22.05
CA HIS A 129 -2.92 17.95 23.43
C HIS A 129 -1.66 17.88 24.30
N GLY A 130 -0.49 18.04 23.67
CA GLY A 130 0.82 17.87 24.31
C GLY A 130 1.32 16.42 24.24
N LYS A 131 2.62 16.25 24.52
CA LYS A 131 3.27 14.94 24.55
C LYS A 131 2.79 14.12 25.76
N GLY A 132 2.75 12.80 25.61
CA GLY A 132 2.40 11.87 26.68
C GLY A 132 2.25 10.45 26.17
N ASP A 133 1.96 9.51 27.07
CA ASP A 133 1.85 8.08 26.84
C ASP A 133 0.40 7.56 26.93
N GLY A 134 -0.59 8.45 27.11
CA GLY A 134 -2.00 8.08 27.02
C GLY A 134 -2.40 7.56 25.64
N LEU A 135 -3.55 6.88 25.55
CA LEU A 135 -4.05 6.26 24.29
C LEU A 135 -4.49 7.28 23.22
N ALA A 136 -4.60 8.56 23.57
CA ALA A 136 -4.85 9.66 22.64
C ALA A 136 -3.64 10.61 22.52
N GLN A 137 -2.51 10.27 23.15
CA GLN A 137 -1.30 11.07 23.17
C GLN A 137 -0.18 10.33 22.44
N LEU A 138 0.75 11.11 21.89
CA LEU A 138 1.95 10.63 21.21
C LEU A 138 3.15 11.42 21.75
N ASP A 139 4.32 10.81 21.76
CA ASP A 139 5.60 11.47 21.99
C ASP A 139 6.55 11.12 20.84
N TRP A 140 6.85 12.14 20.02
CA TRP A 140 7.75 12.05 18.88
C TRP A 140 7.40 10.94 17.88
N PRO A 141 6.20 10.97 17.28
CA PRO A 141 5.83 10.00 16.26
C PRO A 141 6.69 10.20 15.00
N GLU A 142 7.37 9.15 14.53
CA GLU A 142 8.28 9.24 13.37
C GLU A 142 7.62 8.79 12.06
N SER A 143 6.69 7.84 12.12
CA SER A 143 6.02 7.30 10.94
C SER A 143 4.53 7.07 11.13
N ILE A 144 3.84 7.00 9.99
CA ILE A 144 2.45 6.62 9.86
C ILE A 144 2.30 5.68 8.67
N TYR A 145 1.51 4.63 8.84
CA TYR A 145 1.11 3.72 7.78
C TYR A 145 -0.40 3.59 7.74
N ILE A 146 -0.97 3.71 6.54
CA ILE A 146 -2.41 3.60 6.31
C ILE A 146 -2.68 2.25 5.65
N ASP A 147 -3.46 1.43 6.33
CA ASP A 147 -3.99 0.17 5.83
C ASP A 147 -5.43 0.42 5.35
N ASP A 148 -5.56 0.80 4.08
CA ASP A 148 -6.85 1.13 3.48
C ASP A 148 -7.83 -0.05 3.43
N ASP A 149 -7.33 -1.27 3.24
CA ASP A 149 -8.16 -2.49 3.15
C ASP A 149 -8.84 -2.81 4.48
N ASP A 150 -8.14 -2.59 5.60
CA ASP A 150 -8.68 -2.87 6.94
C ASP A 150 -9.20 -1.61 7.66
N HIS A 151 -9.16 -0.45 6.98
CA HIS A 151 -9.51 0.86 7.54
C HIS A 151 -8.79 1.18 8.85
N LYS A 152 -7.48 0.97 8.86
CA LYS A 152 -6.60 1.15 10.02
C LYS A 152 -5.41 2.05 9.74
N ILE A 153 -4.95 2.71 10.78
CA ILE A 153 -3.78 3.58 10.77
C ILE A 153 -2.82 3.05 11.85
N TYR A 154 -1.57 2.87 11.48
CA TYR A 154 -0.48 2.50 12.40
C TYR A 154 0.47 3.68 12.55
N ILE A 155 0.88 3.98 13.77
CA ILE A 155 1.78 5.08 14.08
C ILE A 155 2.92 4.55 14.92
N SER A 156 4.15 4.83 14.50
CA SER A 156 5.32 4.64 15.36
C SER A 156 5.39 5.77 16.37
N ASP A 157 5.04 5.49 17.62
CA ASP A 157 5.08 6.44 18.74
C ASP A 157 6.43 6.33 19.45
N SER A 158 7.44 6.91 18.82
CA SER A 158 8.85 6.49 18.95
C SER A 158 9.42 6.67 20.36
N ASN A 159 9.19 7.82 21.01
CA ASN A 159 9.67 8.05 22.38
C ASN A 159 8.89 7.27 23.43
N ASN A 160 7.66 6.82 23.10
CA ASN A 160 6.90 5.91 23.95
C ASN A 160 7.23 4.43 23.67
N HIS A 161 8.15 4.14 22.75
CA HIS A 161 8.64 2.81 22.43
C HIS A 161 7.50 1.81 22.09
N ARG A 162 6.55 2.26 21.27
CA ARG A 162 5.35 1.49 20.93
C ARG A 162 4.80 1.80 19.54
N ILE A 163 3.95 0.91 19.03
CA ILE A 163 3.11 1.15 17.86
C ILE A 163 1.66 1.33 18.32
N VAL A 164 1.03 2.39 17.83
CA VAL A 164 -0.38 2.69 18.08
C VAL A 164 -1.19 2.37 16.82
N GLU A 165 -2.26 1.59 16.96
CA GLU A 165 -3.28 1.36 15.93
C GLU A 165 -4.49 2.25 16.18
N LEU A 166 -5.01 2.88 15.13
CA LEU A 166 -6.30 3.55 15.10
C LEU A 166 -7.19 2.95 14.01
N LYS A 167 -8.50 2.90 14.28
CA LYS A 167 -9.50 2.73 13.23
C LYS A 167 -9.78 4.07 12.58
N PHE A 168 -10.20 4.07 11.32
CA PHE A 168 -10.71 5.28 10.69
C PHE A 168 -11.84 5.87 11.56
N ASP A 169 -11.89 7.20 11.66
CA ASP A 169 -12.81 7.98 12.48
C ASP A 169 -12.67 7.82 14.02
N SER A 170 -11.71 7.01 14.51
CA SER A 170 -11.38 6.96 15.94
C SER A 170 -10.41 8.07 16.33
N THR A 171 -10.59 8.63 17.53
CA THR A 171 -9.65 9.58 18.14
C THR A 171 -8.82 8.98 19.28
N ILE A 172 -9.07 7.71 19.60
CA ILE A 172 -8.36 6.95 20.62
C ILE A 172 -7.73 5.74 19.94
N GLY A 173 -6.43 5.54 20.17
CA GLY A 173 -5.70 4.40 19.66
C GLY A 173 -5.64 3.24 20.64
N GLN A 174 -5.04 2.14 20.19
CA GLN A 174 -4.68 0.99 21.01
C GLN A 174 -3.23 0.61 20.75
N ILE A 175 -2.53 0.12 21.78
CA ILE A 175 -1.15 -0.34 21.65
C ILE A 175 -1.18 -1.75 21.03
N VAL A 176 -0.49 -1.93 19.89
CA VAL A 176 -0.46 -3.21 19.16
C VAL A 176 0.92 -3.85 19.09
N ALA A 177 1.97 -3.10 19.46
CA ALA A 177 3.33 -3.61 19.62
C ALA A 177 4.12 -2.71 20.59
N GLY A 178 5.03 -3.30 21.35
CA GLY A 178 5.81 -2.60 22.37
C GLY A 178 4.95 -2.06 23.52
N GLY A 179 5.33 -0.91 24.08
CA GLY A 179 4.61 -0.29 25.20
C GLY A 179 4.90 -0.90 26.59
N ASN A 180 5.74 -1.94 26.66
CA ASN A 180 6.19 -2.57 27.91
C ASN A 180 7.53 -1.99 28.41
N GLY A 181 7.73 -0.70 28.19
CA GLY A 181 8.99 0.02 28.45
C GLY A 181 10.03 -0.12 27.34
N GLN A 182 11.06 0.72 27.44
CA GLN A 182 12.21 0.70 26.53
C GLN A 182 13.03 -0.57 26.76
N GLY A 183 13.34 -1.30 25.68
CA GLY A 183 14.25 -2.43 25.74
C GLY A 183 14.19 -3.33 24.51
N ASN A 184 14.85 -4.48 24.58
CA ASN A 184 15.00 -5.41 23.45
C ASN A 184 14.35 -6.78 23.67
N ARG A 185 13.53 -6.92 24.73
CA ARG A 185 12.74 -8.14 24.98
C ARG A 185 11.74 -8.37 23.85
N ILE A 186 11.17 -9.57 23.83
CA ILE A 186 10.20 -9.98 22.80
C ILE A 186 8.95 -9.10 22.79
N ASP A 187 8.60 -8.48 23.92
CA ASP A 187 7.43 -7.63 24.12
C ASP A 187 7.79 -6.13 24.20
N GLN A 188 9.05 -5.78 23.92
CA GLN A 188 9.58 -4.42 24.01
C GLN A 188 10.12 -3.93 22.66
N LEU A 189 10.07 -2.61 22.49
CA LEU A 189 10.73 -1.88 21.41
C LEU A 189 11.66 -0.83 22.03
N ASP A 190 12.56 -0.29 21.22
CA ASP A 190 13.34 0.89 21.52
C ASP A 190 13.39 1.83 20.30
N TYR A 191 12.57 2.88 20.36
CA TYR A 191 12.49 3.93 19.34
C TYR A 191 12.14 3.34 17.96
N PRO A 192 10.90 2.82 17.81
CA PRO A 192 10.46 2.36 16.51
C PRO A 192 10.43 3.53 15.53
N ALA A 193 11.20 3.47 14.45
CA ALA A 193 11.29 4.57 13.48
C ALA A 193 10.22 4.45 12.39
N ASP A 194 9.84 3.22 12.03
CA ASP A 194 8.91 2.94 10.94
C ASP A 194 8.07 1.70 11.21
N VAL A 195 6.87 1.65 10.64
CA VAL A 195 5.96 0.51 10.71
C VAL A 195 5.20 0.36 9.40
N ILE A 196 5.14 -0.87 8.87
CA ILE A 196 4.34 -1.21 7.68
C ILE A 196 3.58 -2.52 7.90
N VAL A 197 2.56 -2.77 7.08
CA VAL A 197 1.78 -4.01 7.15
C VAL A 197 2.27 -5.01 6.11
N ASP A 198 2.63 -6.22 6.56
CA ASP A 198 2.82 -7.41 5.74
C ASP A 198 1.50 -8.17 5.67
N LYS A 199 0.69 -7.82 4.67
CA LYS A 199 -0.65 -8.40 4.44
C LYS A 199 -0.64 -9.91 4.25
N LYS A 200 0.40 -10.44 3.62
CA LYS A 200 0.50 -11.86 3.32
C LYS A 200 0.61 -12.71 4.57
N ASN A 201 1.28 -12.19 5.60
CA ASN A 201 1.49 -12.87 6.88
C ASN A 201 0.62 -12.30 8.02
N ASP A 202 -0.32 -11.39 7.72
CA ASP A 202 -1.16 -10.68 8.71
C ASP A 202 -0.35 -10.13 9.90
N SER A 203 0.72 -9.39 9.58
CA SER A 203 1.70 -8.94 10.56
C SER A 203 2.16 -7.50 10.32
N LEU A 204 2.64 -6.84 11.37
CA LEU A 204 3.36 -5.59 11.30
C LEU A 204 4.85 -5.89 11.11
N ILE A 205 5.51 -5.13 10.25
CA ILE A 205 6.96 -5.06 10.17
C ILE A 205 7.38 -3.72 10.75
N ILE A 206 8.19 -3.76 11.80
CA ILE A 206 8.56 -2.58 12.59
C ILE A 206 10.07 -2.43 12.56
N CYS A 207 10.51 -1.22 12.24
CA CYS A 207 11.89 -0.84 12.35
C CYS A 207 12.18 -0.42 13.79
N ASP A 208 12.85 -1.28 14.55
CA ASP A 208 13.17 -1.07 15.96
C ASP A 208 14.58 -0.50 16.09
N SER A 209 14.70 0.78 15.70
CA SER A 209 15.95 1.40 15.26
C SER A 209 17.07 1.39 16.29
N ARG A 210 16.80 1.76 17.56
CA ARG A 210 17.85 1.79 18.60
C ARG A 210 18.27 0.40 19.06
N ASN A 211 17.40 -0.59 18.88
CA ASN A 211 17.76 -2.00 19.03
C ASN A 211 18.47 -2.58 17.79
N ARG A 212 18.64 -1.78 16.73
CA ARG A 212 19.29 -2.16 15.47
C ARG A 212 18.74 -3.43 14.86
N ARG A 213 17.42 -3.53 14.80
CA ARG A 213 16.71 -4.71 14.30
C ARG A 213 15.42 -4.35 13.57
N VAL A 214 14.96 -5.25 12.73
CA VAL A 214 13.59 -5.24 12.22
C VAL A 214 12.84 -6.40 12.87
N VAL A 215 11.66 -6.11 13.42
CA VAL A 215 10.80 -7.11 14.07
C VAL A 215 9.51 -7.29 13.28
N ARG A 216 9.01 -8.52 13.25
CA ARG A 216 7.67 -8.88 12.79
C ARG A 216 6.76 -9.09 14.00
N TRP A 217 5.60 -8.47 14.00
CA TRP A 217 4.60 -8.59 15.07
C TRP A 217 3.28 -9.10 14.50
N CYS A 218 2.74 -10.19 15.04
CA CYS A 218 1.47 -10.73 14.56
C CYS A 218 0.32 -9.75 14.87
N ARG A 219 -0.58 -9.47 13.92
CA ARG A 219 -1.72 -8.55 14.18
C ARG A 219 -2.79 -9.19 15.06
N GLN A 220 -2.81 -10.52 15.13
CA GLN A 220 -3.72 -11.29 15.99
C GLN A 220 -3.13 -11.57 17.38
N ASP A 221 -1.79 -11.53 17.50
CA ASP A 221 -1.06 -11.72 18.75
C ASP A 221 -0.11 -10.54 18.98
N THR A 222 -0.60 -9.59 19.77
CA THR A 222 0.12 -8.35 20.08
C THR A 222 1.08 -8.51 21.26
N THR A 223 1.28 -9.72 21.81
CA THR A 223 2.07 -9.91 23.03
C THR A 223 3.58 -9.97 22.79
N HIS A 224 4.01 -10.39 21.60
CA HIS A 224 5.43 -10.51 21.27
C HIS A 224 5.75 -10.34 19.79
N GLY A 225 6.90 -9.71 19.52
CA GLY A 225 7.54 -9.60 18.22
C GLY A 225 8.66 -10.62 18.02
N GLN A 226 8.84 -11.04 16.78
CA GLN A 226 9.94 -11.86 16.32
C GLN A 226 10.96 -10.99 15.58
N THR A 227 12.23 -10.99 16.01
CA THR A 227 13.29 -10.37 15.21
C THR A 227 13.48 -11.13 13.91
N ILE A 228 13.37 -10.43 12.77
CA ILE A 228 13.56 -10.99 11.43
C ILE A 228 14.84 -10.50 10.74
N ILE A 229 15.38 -9.35 11.15
CA ILE A 229 16.66 -8.82 10.66
C ILE A 229 17.44 -8.25 11.86
N PHE A 230 18.72 -8.60 11.97
CA PHE A 230 19.65 -8.14 13.00
C PHE A 230 20.73 -7.23 12.41
N ASP A 231 21.38 -6.45 13.27
CA ASP A 231 22.51 -5.56 12.92
C ASP A 231 22.19 -4.59 11.78
N ILE A 232 21.01 -3.97 11.86
CA ILE A 232 20.56 -2.98 10.88
C ILE A 232 20.11 -1.73 11.61
N ASP A 233 20.73 -0.59 11.29
CA ASP A 233 20.29 0.71 11.81
C ASP A 233 19.17 1.24 10.90
N CYS A 234 18.02 0.59 10.99
CA CYS A 234 16.92 0.80 10.07
C CYS A 234 16.28 2.19 10.30
N TYR A 235 15.71 2.77 9.24
CA TYR A 235 14.88 3.97 9.38
C TYR A 235 13.65 3.97 8.46
N GLY A 236 13.78 3.44 7.25
CA GLY A 236 12.67 3.32 6.29
C GLY A 236 12.41 1.87 5.92
N LEU A 237 11.14 1.50 5.83
CA LEU A 237 10.64 0.21 5.42
C LEU A 237 9.72 0.32 4.19
N ALA A 238 9.79 -0.66 3.31
CA ALA A 238 8.82 -0.83 2.23
C ALA A 238 8.66 -2.31 1.88
N ILE A 239 7.45 -2.70 1.50
CA ILE A 239 7.15 -4.02 0.95
C ILE A 239 6.65 -3.84 -0.48
N ASP A 240 7.20 -4.61 -1.41
CA ASP A 240 6.70 -4.62 -2.78
C ASP A 240 5.54 -5.61 -2.98
N ASN A 241 4.93 -5.62 -4.16
CA ASN A 241 3.80 -6.50 -4.47
C ASN A 241 4.13 -8.01 -4.46
N ASN A 242 5.41 -8.40 -4.48
CA ASN A 242 5.81 -9.79 -4.30
C ASN A 242 5.94 -10.15 -2.81
N GLY A 243 5.90 -9.15 -1.94
CA GLY A 243 6.13 -9.27 -0.51
C GLY A 243 7.60 -9.09 -0.12
N ASP A 244 8.49 -8.71 -1.03
CA ASP A 244 9.91 -8.51 -0.70
C ASP A 244 10.05 -7.26 0.19
N LEU A 245 10.80 -7.39 1.28
CA LEU A 245 11.03 -6.33 2.27
C LEU A 245 12.28 -5.54 1.89
N TYR A 246 12.14 -4.22 1.81
CA TYR A 246 13.22 -3.28 1.61
C TYR A 246 13.45 -2.51 2.90
N VAL A 247 14.71 -2.29 3.25
CA VAL A 247 15.11 -1.58 4.47
C VAL A 247 16.29 -0.67 4.16
N SER A 248 16.19 0.61 4.54
CA SER A 248 17.34 1.52 4.56
C SER A 248 18.16 1.33 5.83
N ASP A 249 19.48 1.31 5.71
CA ASP A 249 20.42 1.27 6.84
C ASP A 249 21.21 2.58 6.88
N LEU A 250 21.02 3.35 7.96
CA LEU A 250 21.63 4.66 8.15
C LEU A 250 23.15 4.58 8.31
N VAL A 251 23.66 3.56 9.00
CA VAL A 251 25.09 3.42 9.31
C VAL A 251 25.83 2.86 8.11
N LYS A 252 25.26 1.86 7.44
CA LYS A 252 25.86 1.23 6.26
C LYS A 252 25.65 2.04 4.98
N ASN A 253 24.84 3.12 5.03
CA ASN A 253 24.55 4.01 3.90
C ASN A 253 24.07 3.24 2.66
N GLU A 254 23.11 2.35 2.88
CA GLU A 254 22.62 1.44 1.86
C GLU A 254 21.14 1.15 2.02
N VAL A 255 20.53 0.65 0.95
CA VAL A 255 19.21 0.02 0.99
C VAL A 255 19.38 -1.43 0.57
N ARG A 256 18.79 -2.34 1.35
CA ARG A 256 18.83 -3.77 1.11
C ARG A 256 17.43 -4.32 0.92
N ARG A 257 17.34 -5.43 0.17
CA ARG A 257 16.11 -6.17 -0.06
C ARG A 257 16.25 -7.61 0.43
N TRP A 258 15.25 -8.09 1.17
CA TRP A 258 15.06 -9.47 1.58
C TRP A 258 13.85 -10.04 0.87
N LYS A 259 13.98 -11.24 0.32
CA LYS A 259 12.81 -12.02 -0.07
C LYS A 259 12.17 -12.61 1.18
N ILE A 260 10.87 -12.85 1.12
CA ILE A 260 10.16 -13.49 2.24
C ILE A 260 10.80 -14.85 2.56
N GLY A 261 11.23 -15.00 3.80
CA GLY A 261 11.83 -16.23 4.32
C GLY A 261 13.35 -16.34 4.12
N ASP A 262 13.96 -15.42 3.38
CA ASP A 262 15.41 -15.41 3.18
C ASP A 262 16.11 -14.69 4.36
N THR A 263 17.21 -15.26 4.81
CA THR A 263 18.13 -14.60 5.76
C THR A 263 19.12 -13.67 5.04
N ASN A 264 19.38 -13.94 3.76
CA ASN A 264 20.31 -13.17 2.94
C ASN A 264 19.59 -12.04 2.22
N SER A 265 20.20 -10.86 2.25
CA SER A 265 19.76 -9.71 1.47
C SER A 265 20.57 -9.52 0.21
N ILE A 266 20.02 -8.71 -0.70
CA ILE A 266 20.77 -8.09 -1.78
C ILE A 266 20.85 -6.58 -1.58
N LEU A 267 21.97 -5.98 -1.98
CA LEU A 267 22.13 -4.54 -2.07
C LEU A 267 21.33 -4.01 -3.26
N VAL A 268 20.52 -2.97 -3.05
CA VAL A 268 19.70 -2.36 -4.11
C VAL A 268 19.97 -0.87 -4.33
N ALA A 269 20.56 -0.17 -3.35
CA ALA A 269 21.03 1.20 -3.50
C ALA A 269 22.18 1.50 -2.52
N GLY A 270 23.13 2.37 -2.90
CA GLY A 270 24.27 2.77 -2.06
C GLY A 270 25.31 1.67 -1.88
N GLY A 271 25.78 1.47 -0.64
CA GLY A 271 26.68 0.36 -0.25
C GLY A 271 28.16 0.55 -0.59
N HIS A 272 28.57 1.78 -0.93
CA HIS A 272 29.96 2.13 -1.28
C HIS A 272 30.54 3.19 -0.31
N GLY A 273 30.13 3.11 0.95
CA GLY A 273 30.42 4.13 1.97
C GLY A 273 29.57 5.39 1.81
N GLU A 274 29.69 6.29 2.78
CA GLU A 274 29.06 7.60 2.71
C GLU A 274 29.67 8.46 1.59
N GLY A 275 28.83 9.17 0.85
CA GLY A 275 29.31 10.08 -0.20
C GLY A 275 28.22 10.58 -1.13
N HIS A 276 28.59 11.49 -2.03
CA HIS A 276 27.67 12.19 -2.94
C HIS A 276 27.70 11.66 -4.38
N ASN A 277 28.55 10.67 -4.68
CA ASN A 277 28.55 10.03 -6.00
C ASN A 277 27.22 9.31 -6.28
N LEU A 278 26.94 8.98 -7.54
CA LEU A 278 25.68 8.36 -7.93
C LEU A 278 25.50 6.92 -7.42
N HIS A 279 26.57 6.25 -6.99
CA HIS A 279 26.55 4.91 -6.38
C HIS A 279 26.66 4.95 -4.84
N GLN A 280 26.65 6.15 -4.24
CA GLN A 280 26.75 6.36 -2.80
C GLN A 280 25.49 7.05 -2.25
N LEU A 281 25.26 6.84 -0.96
CA LEU A 281 24.22 7.49 -0.16
C LEU A 281 24.87 8.08 1.08
N TYR A 282 24.19 8.99 1.77
CA TYR A 282 24.59 9.49 3.08
C TYR A 282 23.38 9.71 4.00
N LEU A 283 23.26 8.84 5.01
CA LEU A 283 22.10 8.71 5.89
C LEU A 283 20.78 8.54 5.11
N PRO A 284 20.60 7.42 4.39
CA PRO A 284 19.36 7.17 3.66
C PRO A 284 18.21 6.89 4.64
N THR A 285 17.15 7.70 4.57
CA THR A 285 16.00 7.63 5.50
C THR A 285 14.83 6.88 4.88
N SER A 286 13.80 7.59 4.41
CA SER A 286 12.60 6.99 3.80
C SER A 286 12.90 6.37 2.44
N ILE A 287 12.20 5.27 2.17
CA ILE A 287 12.23 4.54 0.91
C ILE A 287 10.81 4.43 0.33
N PHE A 288 10.71 4.49 -0.99
CA PHE A 288 9.52 4.15 -1.73
C PHE A 288 9.89 3.18 -2.86
N VAL A 289 9.09 2.14 -3.07
CA VAL A 289 9.33 1.13 -4.10
C VAL A 289 8.15 1.11 -5.06
N ASP A 290 8.41 1.29 -6.34
CA ASP A 290 7.36 1.23 -7.37
C ASP A 290 7.12 -0.20 -7.88
N GLN A 291 6.13 -0.35 -8.75
CA GLN A 291 5.74 -1.64 -9.34
C GLN A 291 6.83 -2.27 -10.23
N ASP A 292 7.79 -1.48 -10.71
CA ASP A 292 8.93 -1.94 -11.51
C ASP A 292 10.13 -2.34 -10.62
N HIS A 293 9.95 -2.35 -9.30
CA HIS A 293 10.99 -2.51 -8.28
C HIS A 293 12.07 -1.43 -8.33
N THR A 294 11.72 -0.24 -8.80
CA THR A 294 12.57 0.93 -8.65
C THR A 294 12.49 1.43 -7.22
N VAL A 295 13.65 1.68 -6.62
CA VAL A 295 13.76 2.22 -5.26
C VAL A 295 14.04 3.72 -5.32
N TYR A 296 13.21 4.50 -4.65
CA TYR A 296 13.40 5.92 -4.40
C TYR A 296 13.85 6.08 -2.95
N VAL A 297 14.91 6.86 -2.71
CA VAL A 297 15.54 6.99 -1.39
C VAL A 297 15.73 8.46 -1.07
N SER A 298 15.27 8.87 0.12
CA SER A 298 15.63 10.17 0.70
C SER A 298 17.07 10.10 1.20
N ASP A 299 17.98 10.74 0.47
CA ASP A 299 19.41 10.79 0.75
C ASP A 299 19.70 12.04 1.61
N GLU A 300 19.37 11.94 2.90
CA GLU A 300 19.12 13.08 3.82
C GLU A 300 20.30 14.06 3.85
N LYS A 301 21.52 13.56 4.03
CA LYS A 301 22.71 14.41 4.19
C LYS A 301 23.28 14.91 2.89
N ASN A 302 22.98 14.26 1.77
CA ASN A 302 23.27 14.78 0.45
C ASN A 302 22.19 15.74 -0.08
N HIS A 303 21.09 15.93 0.67
CA HIS A 303 20.04 16.89 0.36
C HIS A 303 19.40 16.65 -1.02
N ARG A 304 19.11 15.39 -1.30
CA ARG A 304 18.55 14.94 -2.57
C ARG A 304 17.65 13.73 -2.38
N VAL A 305 16.86 13.44 -3.40
CA VAL A 305 16.20 12.14 -3.56
C VAL A 305 16.83 11.44 -4.74
N MET A 306 17.17 10.17 -4.54
CA MET A 306 17.81 9.34 -5.55
C MET A 306 16.88 8.21 -5.95
N LYS A 307 16.92 7.83 -7.23
CA LYS A 307 16.16 6.73 -7.83
C LYS A 307 17.13 5.65 -8.35
N TRP A 308 16.97 4.41 -7.92
CA TRP A 308 17.67 3.24 -8.45
C TRP A 308 16.70 2.32 -9.18
N MET A 309 16.91 2.14 -10.48
CA MET A 309 16.23 1.09 -11.23
C MET A 309 16.71 -0.29 -10.77
N LYS A 310 15.87 -1.32 -10.97
CA LYS A 310 16.21 -2.70 -10.64
C LYS A 310 17.55 -3.10 -11.26
N ASN A 311 18.47 -3.61 -10.43
CA ASN A 311 19.84 -4.01 -10.80
C ASN A 311 20.76 -2.89 -11.30
N ALA A 312 20.40 -1.61 -11.15
CA ALA A 312 21.28 -0.51 -11.50
C ALA A 312 22.48 -0.45 -10.55
N LYS A 313 23.66 -0.11 -11.09
CA LYS A 313 24.90 0.08 -10.30
C LYS A 313 24.99 1.46 -9.66
N GLU A 314 24.29 2.42 -10.23
CA GLU A 314 24.22 3.81 -9.78
C GLU A 314 22.79 4.33 -9.90
N GLY A 315 22.47 5.34 -9.11
CA GLY A 315 21.18 5.98 -9.06
C GLY A 315 21.14 7.24 -9.90
N ILE A 316 19.95 7.83 -9.95
CA ILE A 316 19.66 9.08 -10.65
C ILE A 316 19.10 10.06 -9.63
N VAL A 317 19.63 11.29 -9.60
CA VAL A 317 19.04 12.37 -8.80
C VAL A 317 17.70 12.75 -9.43
N VAL A 318 16.62 12.67 -8.65
CA VAL A 318 15.25 12.96 -9.12
C VAL A 318 14.58 14.12 -8.41
N ALA A 319 15.16 14.60 -7.30
CA ALA A 319 14.78 15.85 -6.64
C ALA A 319 15.98 16.38 -5.83
N GLY A 320 16.13 17.70 -5.75
CA GLY A 320 17.25 18.35 -5.05
C GLY A 320 18.60 18.11 -5.74
N GLY A 321 19.66 17.96 -4.95
CA GLY A 321 21.02 17.70 -5.47
C GLY A 321 21.82 18.95 -5.87
N HIS A 322 21.26 20.14 -5.70
CA HIS A 322 21.96 21.42 -5.91
C HIS A 322 22.43 22.06 -4.60
N GLY A 323 22.91 21.21 -3.69
CA GLY A 323 23.31 21.58 -2.35
C GLY A 323 22.14 21.85 -1.40
N LYS A 324 22.50 22.08 -0.14
CA LYS A 324 21.54 22.44 0.90
C LYS A 324 20.96 23.83 0.61
N GLY A 325 19.64 23.96 0.61
CA GLY A 325 18.99 25.27 0.49
C GLY A 325 17.48 25.17 0.46
N ASN A 326 16.81 26.27 0.11
CA ASN A 326 15.35 26.38 0.07
C ASN A 326 14.82 26.86 -1.30
N SER A 327 15.69 26.98 -2.31
CA SER A 327 15.28 27.24 -3.70
C SER A 327 14.40 26.12 -4.25
N SER A 328 13.72 26.35 -5.37
CA SER A 328 12.82 25.38 -6.02
C SER A 328 13.53 24.07 -6.40
N ASN A 329 14.84 24.13 -6.66
CA ASN A 329 15.67 22.97 -7.02
C ASN A 329 16.56 22.47 -5.85
N GLN A 330 16.33 22.96 -4.63
CA GLN A 330 17.12 22.60 -3.45
C GLN A 330 16.25 21.95 -2.36
N LEU A 331 16.89 21.10 -1.57
CA LEU A 331 16.32 20.46 -0.39
C LEU A 331 17.22 20.73 0.82
N SER A 332 16.69 20.49 2.01
CA SER A 332 17.38 20.59 3.29
C SER A 332 16.90 19.47 4.20
N TYR A 333 17.72 18.41 4.29
CA TYR A 333 17.46 17.21 5.09
C TYR A 333 16.10 16.56 4.77
N PRO A 334 15.91 16.06 3.53
CA PRO A 334 14.68 15.36 3.17
C PRO A 334 14.57 14.05 3.96
N ARG A 335 13.40 13.77 4.55
CA ARG A 335 13.18 12.54 5.35
C ARG A 335 12.07 11.62 4.88
N GLY A 336 11.19 12.12 4.02
CA GLY A 336 10.05 11.36 3.48
C GLY A 336 10.00 11.49 1.98
N VAL A 337 9.75 10.38 1.27
CA VAL A 337 9.54 10.37 -0.17
C VAL A 337 8.39 9.45 -0.53
N VAL A 338 7.47 9.93 -1.38
CA VAL A 338 6.46 9.10 -2.04
C VAL A 338 6.33 9.50 -3.51
N VAL A 339 5.94 8.55 -4.35
CA VAL A 339 5.75 8.77 -5.79
C VAL A 339 4.32 8.40 -6.15
N ASP A 340 3.62 9.32 -6.82
CA ASP A 340 2.28 9.04 -7.29
C ASP A 340 2.28 8.23 -8.61
N HIS A 341 1.10 7.79 -9.03
CA HIS A 341 0.92 7.03 -10.28
C HIS A 341 1.26 7.82 -11.55
N SER A 342 1.35 9.14 -11.48
CA SER A 342 1.78 10.00 -12.60
C SER A 342 3.30 10.17 -12.63
N GLY A 343 4.00 9.63 -11.63
CA GLY A 343 5.44 9.78 -11.43
C GLY A 343 5.83 11.12 -10.83
N ASN A 344 4.89 11.88 -10.23
CA ASN A 344 5.25 13.04 -9.42
C ASN A 344 5.85 12.54 -8.10
N ILE A 345 6.90 13.20 -7.66
CA ILE A 345 7.63 12.88 -6.43
C ILE A 345 7.27 13.93 -5.38
N TYR A 346 6.83 13.48 -4.22
CA TYR A 346 6.55 14.34 -3.08
C TYR A 346 7.59 14.07 -2.02
N VAL A 347 8.23 15.14 -1.55
CA VAL A 347 9.35 15.05 -0.61
C VAL A 347 9.02 15.88 0.62
N ALA A 348 9.15 15.26 1.80
CA ALA A 348 9.16 15.98 3.06
C ALA A 348 10.53 16.64 3.24
N ASP A 349 10.62 17.93 2.89
CA ASP A 349 11.81 18.76 3.00
C ASP A 349 11.95 19.29 4.44
N SER A 350 12.26 18.36 5.34
CA SER A 350 11.95 18.46 6.77
C SER A 350 12.55 19.69 7.44
N ARG A 351 13.78 20.08 7.10
CA ARG A 351 14.41 21.26 7.73
C ARG A 351 13.91 22.58 7.16
N ASN A 352 13.35 22.57 5.96
CA ASN A 352 12.65 23.72 5.39
C ASN A 352 11.15 23.74 5.76
N GLN A 353 10.67 22.76 6.55
CA GLN A 353 9.29 22.72 7.07
C GLN A 353 8.22 22.75 5.98
N ARG A 354 8.49 22.09 4.85
CA ARG A 354 7.61 22.07 3.68
C ARG A 354 7.51 20.69 3.05
N ILE A 355 6.44 20.46 2.31
CA ILE A 355 6.35 19.38 1.33
C ILE A 355 6.59 20.00 -0.04
N MET A 356 7.48 19.41 -0.81
CA MET A 356 7.80 19.85 -2.16
C MET A 356 7.37 18.78 -3.16
N ARG A 357 6.80 19.21 -4.29
CA ARG A 357 6.40 18.30 -5.37
C ARG A 357 7.28 18.53 -6.60
N TRP A 358 7.93 17.48 -7.09
CA TRP A 358 8.57 17.45 -8.40
C TRP A 358 7.69 16.71 -9.39
N SER A 359 7.35 17.36 -10.49
CA SER A 359 6.71 16.66 -11.61
C SER A 359 7.74 15.74 -12.30
N LYS A 360 7.27 14.64 -12.91
CA LYS A 360 8.15 13.68 -13.60
C LYS A 360 9.07 14.39 -14.60
N GLY A 361 10.39 14.31 -14.39
CA GLY A 361 11.40 14.91 -15.26
C GLY A 361 11.65 16.41 -15.04
N SER A 362 11.03 17.03 -14.03
CA SER A 362 11.29 18.43 -13.67
C SER A 362 12.62 18.56 -12.93
N GLU A 363 13.36 19.64 -13.22
CA GLU A 363 14.57 20.02 -12.46
C GLU A 363 14.22 20.82 -11.19
N GLU A 364 13.02 21.42 -11.15
CA GLU A 364 12.53 22.23 -10.04
C GLU A 364 11.27 21.63 -9.43
N GLY A 365 11.11 21.84 -8.13
CA GLY A 365 9.91 21.50 -7.37
C GLY A 365 9.01 22.72 -7.17
N SER A 366 7.73 22.45 -6.99
CA SER A 366 6.67 23.44 -6.75
C SER A 366 6.07 23.34 -5.36
#